data_AF-F4MQA9-F1
#
_entry.id   AF-F4MQA9-F1
#
_cell.length_a   1.000
_cell.length_b   1.000
_cell.length_c   1.000
_cell.angle_alpha   90.00
_cell.angle_beta   90.00
_cell.angle_gamma   90.00
#
_symmetry.space_group_name_H-M   'P 1'
#
loop_
_entity.id
_entity.type
_entity.pdbx_description
1 polymer ?
#
loop_
_entity_poly.entity_id
_entity_poly.type
_entity_poly.pdbx_seq_one_letter_code
_entity_poly.pdbx_strand_id
1 'polypeptide(L)'
;MTDFILIRNNFFKNNVSKIQKTKYLNMSINWSFSDFEDILNKPNFITYLQNSSKLNFSYLMIDAIENKIDQIRNLFKKTNTACIEYLLKTNNTNFIEINYKKFLLTSYTLLRDFINQIFINWIFNDALNNHWIEFNKAYDNNLMFNYQFERLELDFQKNLFNIIKAINKKINDPVIRILISAYIEDINNKQTYLNQIHKNLK
;
A
#
# COMPACT_ATOMS: atom_id res chain seq x y z
N MET A 1 9.39 17.16 -21.62
CA MET A 1 8.30 16.30 -21.08
C MET A 1 8.85 15.58 -19.87
N THR A 2 8.13 15.54 -18.75
CA THR A 2 8.61 14.85 -17.54
C THR A 2 8.52 13.34 -17.74
N ASP A 3 9.64 12.64 -17.60
CA ASP A 3 9.70 11.18 -17.69
C ASP A 3 9.49 10.54 -16.31
N PHE A 4 8.24 10.20 -16.00
CA PHE A 4 7.88 9.57 -14.74
C PHE A 4 8.46 8.16 -14.59
N ILE A 5 8.68 7.44 -15.70
CA ILE A 5 9.27 6.10 -15.68
C ILE A 5 10.73 6.20 -15.24
N LEU A 6 11.49 7.14 -15.83
CA LEU A 6 12.87 7.38 -15.44
C LEU A 6 12.98 7.80 -13.97
N ILE A 7 12.13 8.74 -13.51
CA ILE A 7 12.13 9.18 -12.11
C ILE A 7 11.84 8.01 -11.16
N ARG A 8 10.82 7.21 -11.47
CA ARG A 8 10.42 6.04 -10.68
C ARG A 8 11.52 4.99 -10.62
N ASN A 9 12.14 4.67 -11.76
CA ASN A 9 13.21 3.67 -11.84
C ASN A 9 14.47 4.13 -11.10
N ASN A 10 14.83 5.41 -11.21
CA ASN A 10 15.94 5.99 -10.45
C ASN A 10 15.64 6.03 -8.95
N PHE A 11 14.42 6.39 -8.57
CA PHE A 11 13.98 6.35 -7.18
C PHE A 11 14.09 4.93 -6.62
N PHE A 12 13.57 3.93 -7.34
CA PHE A 12 13.59 2.53 -6.95
C PHE A 12 15.01 2.03 -6.68
N LYS A 13 15.93 2.23 -7.63
CA LYS A 13 17.33 1.82 -7.51
C LYS A 13 18.04 2.38 -6.27
N ASN A 14 17.69 3.60 -5.87
CA ASN A 14 18.40 4.34 -4.83
C ASN A 14 17.75 4.24 -3.43
N ASN A 15 16.46 3.95 -3.35
CA ASN A 15 15.69 4.10 -2.10
C ASN A 15 14.95 2.83 -1.66
N VAL A 16 14.81 1.83 -2.53
CA VAL A 16 14.11 0.58 -2.21
C VAL A 16 15.14 -0.49 -1.86
N SER A 17 14.98 -1.10 -0.68
CA SER A 17 15.79 -2.26 -0.33
C SER A 17 15.35 -3.46 -1.17
N LYS A 18 16.32 -4.13 -1.78
CA LYS A 18 16.07 -5.34 -2.59
C LYS A 18 15.48 -6.48 -1.77
N ILE A 19 15.91 -6.60 -0.51
CA ILE A 19 15.47 -7.65 0.41
C ILE A 19 14.82 -6.98 1.62
N GLN A 20 13.62 -7.45 1.93
CA GLN A 20 12.83 -7.11 3.09
C GLN A 20 12.83 -8.30 4.03
N LYS A 21 12.83 -8.03 5.33
CA LYS A 21 12.75 -9.06 6.36
C LYS A 21 11.54 -8.79 7.23
N THR A 22 10.75 -9.83 7.46
CA THR A 22 9.71 -9.82 8.47
C THR A 22 9.80 -11.07 9.35
N LYS A 23 9.15 -11.01 10.50
CA LYS A 23 9.08 -12.12 11.44
C LYS A 23 7.61 -12.39 11.72
N TYR A 24 7.21 -13.65 11.59
CA TYR A 24 5.92 -14.12 12.04
C TYR A 24 6.17 -15.26 13.05
N LEU A 25 5.77 -15.07 14.30
CA LEU A 25 6.10 -15.98 15.40
C LEU A 25 7.61 -16.30 15.41
N ASN A 26 7.99 -17.57 15.24
CA ASN A 26 9.39 -18.02 15.20
C ASN A 26 9.98 -18.10 13.78
N MET A 27 9.21 -17.74 12.75
CA MET A 27 9.62 -17.79 11.35
C MET A 27 10.22 -16.46 10.90
N SER A 28 11.39 -16.51 10.27
CA SER A 28 11.98 -15.36 9.58
C SER A 28 11.70 -15.47 8.08
N ILE A 29 11.03 -14.47 7.55
CA ILE A 29 10.60 -14.43 6.16
C ILE A 29 11.37 -13.32 5.46
N ASN A 30 12.07 -13.69 4.41
CA ASN A 30 12.73 -12.76 3.52
C ASN A 30 11.91 -12.68 2.23
N TRP A 31 11.62 -11.47 1.77
CA TRP A 31 10.93 -11.26 0.50
C TRP A 31 11.52 -10.05 -0.22
N SER A 32 11.25 -9.90 -1.51
CA SER A 32 11.76 -8.80 -2.33
C SER A 32 10.63 -7.92 -2.82
N PHE A 33 10.81 -6.60 -2.70
CA PHE A 33 9.99 -5.64 -3.41
C PHE A 33 10.49 -5.58 -4.85
N SER A 34 9.66 -5.99 -5.82
CA SER A 34 10.06 -6.19 -7.23
C SER A 34 10.32 -4.86 -7.93
N ASP A 35 9.26 -4.06 -8.06
CA ASP A 35 9.23 -2.69 -8.55
C ASP A 35 7.84 -2.10 -8.22
N PHE A 36 7.52 -0.91 -8.69
CA PHE A 36 6.22 -0.28 -8.42
C PHE A 36 5.07 -0.74 -9.33
N GLU A 37 5.35 -1.46 -10.42
CA GLU A 37 4.31 -2.05 -11.28
C GLU A 37 3.87 -3.40 -10.72
N ASP A 38 4.84 -4.23 -10.34
CA ASP A 38 4.62 -5.56 -9.82
C ASP A 38 4.49 -5.60 -8.30
N ILE A 39 5.18 -4.73 -7.55
CA ILE A 39 5.24 -4.69 -6.07
C ILE A 39 5.80 -5.99 -5.48
N LEU A 40 5.04 -7.08 -5.60
CA LEU A 40 5.41 -8.46 -5.32
C LEU A 40 5.33 -9.28 -6.60
N ASN A 41 6.42 -9.95 -6.98
CA ASN A 41 6.35 -10.99 -8.00
C ASN A 41 5.67 -12.22 -7.38
N LYS A 42 4.48 -12.59 -7.87
CA LYS A 42 3.62 -13.63 -7.29
C LYS A 42 4.34 -14.98 -7.09
N PRO A 43 4.95 -15.61 -8.11
CA PRO A 43 5.66 -16.88 -7.93
C PRO A 43 6.81 -16.81 -6.91
N ASN A 44 7.63 -15.76 -7.00
CA ASN A 44 8.76 -15.59 -6.10
C ASN A 44 8.30 -15.38 -4.65
N PHE A 45 7.24 -14.59 -4.46
CA PHE A 45 6.70 -14.30 -3.13
C PHE A 45 6.13 -15.56 -2.47
N ILE A 46 5.35 -16.36 -3.19
CA ILE A 46 4.84 -17.65 -2.71
C ILE A 46 6.00 -18.58 -2.35
N THR A 47 6.99 -18.70 -3.24
CA THR A 47 8.19 -19.51 -3.02
C THR A 47 8.93 -19.08 -1.75
N TYR A 48 9.08 -17.77 -1.52
CA TYR A 48 9.70 -17.25 -0.29
C TYR A 48 8.92 -17.64 0.97
N LEU A 49 7.60 -17.51 0.95
CA LEU A 49 6.75 -17.86 2.08
C LEU A 49 6.82 -19.35 2.41
N GLN A 50 6.73 -20.22 1.39
CA GLN A 50 6.80 -21.67 1.56
C GLN A 50 8.17 -22.12 2.04
N ASN A 51 9.27 -21.58 1.47
CA ASN A 51 10.62 -21.93 1.91
C ASN A 51 10.93 -21.48 3.34
N SER A 52 10.47 -20.28 3.73
CA SER A 52 10.68 -19.75 5.08
C SER A 52 9.87 -20.49 6.16
N SER A 53 8.70 -21.02 5.79
CA SER A 53 7.78 -21.68 6.74
C SER A 53 7.81 -23.20 6.70
N LYS A 54 8.36 -23.78 5.61
CA LYS A 54 8.24 -25.20 5.26
C LYS A 54 6.78 -25.67 5.09
N LEU A 55 5.85 -24.75 4.84
CA LEU A 55 4.45 -25.05 4.55
C LEU A 55 4.22 -25.19 3.05
N ASN A 56 3.34 -26.13 2.70
CA ASN A 56 2.81 -26.24 1.35
C ASN A 56 1.43 -25.60 1.30
N PHE A 57 1.29 -24.50 0.58
CA PHE A 57 0.00 -23.85 0.42
C PHE A 57 -0.89 -24.61 -0.56
N SER A 58 -2.18 -24.69 -0.25
CA SER A 58 -3.17 -25.24 -1.16
C SER A 58 -3.36 -24.32 -2.37
N TYR A 59 -3.90 -24.88 -3.46
CA TYR A 59 -4.23 -24.08 -4.64
C TYR A 59 -5.16 -22.90 -4.31
N LEU A 60 -6.19 -23.13 -3.49
CA LEU A 60 -7.13 -22.08 -3.07
C LEU A 60 -6.43 -20.96 -2.29
N MET A 61 -5.47 -21.31 -1.45
CA MET A 61 -4.71 -20.32 -0.69
C MET A 61 -3.77 -19.52 -1.59
N ILE A 62 -3.09 -20.19 -2.54
CA ILE A 62 -2.26 -19.52 -3.54
C ILE A 62 -3.09 -18.51 -4.34
N ASP A 63 -4.25 -18.93 -4.85
CA ASP A 63 -5.16 -18.04 -5.58
C ASP A 63 -5.60 -16.84 -4.72
N ALA A 64 -5.95 -17.08 -3.45
CA ALA A 64 -6.30 -16.01 -2.52
C ALA A 64 -5.15 -15.00 -2.30
N ILE A 65 -3.91 -15.49 -2.13
CA ILE A 65 -2.70 -14.64 -2.02
C ILE A 65 -2.52 -13.80 -3.28
N GLU A 66 -2.60 -14.42 -4.45
CA GLU A 66 -2.41 -13.74 -5.73
C GLU A 66 -3.47 -12.66 -5.97
N ASN A 67 -4.72 -12.95 -5.64
CA ASN A 67 -5.83 -11.99 -5.70
C ASN A 67 -5.59 -10.78 -4.79
N LYS A 68 -5.09 -10.99 -3.56
CA LYS A 68 -4.72 -9.89 -2.66
C LYS A 68 -3.52 -9.08 -3.18
N ILE A 69 -2.54 -9.72 -3.82
CA ILE A 69 -1.44 -9.00 -4.49
C ILE A 69 -1.98 -8.08 -5.59
N ASP A 70 -2.93 -8.55 -6.39
CA ASP A 70 -3.53 -7.73 -7.46
C ASP A 70 -4.34 -6.55 -6.90
N GLN A 71 -5.01 -6.71 -5.76
CA GLN A 71 -5.67 -5.59 -5.06
C GLN A 71 -4.66 -4.51 -4.66
N ILE A 72 -3.51 -4.90 -4.10
CA ILE A 72 -2.44 -3.99 -3.71
C ILE A 72 -1.88 -3.24 -4.95
N ARG A 73 -1.61 -3.98 -6.04
CA ARG A 73 -1.14 -3.41 -7.31
C ARG A 73 -2.13 -2.40 -7.89
N ASN A 74 -3.41 -2.74 -7.89
CA ASN A 74 -4.47 -1.87 -8.40
C ASN A 74 -4.59 -0.58 -7.57
N LEU A 75 -4.50 -0.67 -6.23
CA LEU A 75 -4.51 0.50 -5.35
C LEU A 75 -3.36 1.46 -5.66
N PHE A 76 -2.13 0.93 -5.77
CA PHE A 76 -0.97 1.73 -6.14
C PHE A 76 -1.13 2.34 -7.54
N LYS A 77 -1.55 1.55 -8.54
CA LYS A 77 -1.74 2.03 -9.91
C LYS A 77 -2.73 3.19 -10.00
N LYS A 78 -3.88 3.06 -9.33
CA LYS A 78 -4.92 4.10 -9.30
C LYS A 78 -4.39 5.41 -8.70
N THR A 79 -3.71 5.31 -7.57
CA THR A 79 -3.21 6.49 -6.82
C THR A 79 -1.99 7.12 -7.51
N ASN A 80 -1.11 6.32 -8.09
CA ASN A 80 0.02 6.78 -8.89
C ASN A 80 -0.45 7.54 -10.14
N THR A 81 -1.46 7.01 -10.85
CA THR A 81 -2.03 7.67 -12.03
C THR A 81 -2.61 9.05 -11.66
N ALA A 82 -3.44 9.11 -10.62
CA ALA A 82 -3.99 10.37 -10.14
C ALA A 82 -2.89 11.37 -9.70
N CYS A 83 -1.84 10.89 -9.02
CA CYS A 83 -0.69 11.71 -8.63
C CYS A 83 -0.01 12.36 -9.84
N ILE A 84 0.27 11.55 -10.87
CA ILE A 84 0.90 12.01 -12.12
C ILE A 84 0.02 13.07 -12.79
N GLU A 85 -1.27 12.81 -12.94
CA GLU A 85 -2.22 13.75 -13.55
C GLU A 85 -2.28 15.09 -12.81
N TYR A 86 -2.31 15.08 -11.48
CA TYR A 86 -2.31 16.30 -10.69
C TYR A 86 -1.00 17.07 -10.79
N LEU A 87 0.14 16.36 -10.73
CA LEU A 87 1.46 16.99 -10.83
C LEU A 87 1.67 17.65 -12.19
N LEU A 88 1.20 17.03 -13.27
CA LEU A 88 1.29 17.59 -14.62
C LEU A 88 0.59 18.95 -14.75
N LYS A 89 -0.46 19.23 -13.97
CA LYS A 89 -1.12 20.55 -13.96
C LYS A 89 -0.19 21.70 -13.55
N THR A 90 0.92 21.42 -12.87
CA THR A 90 1.87 22.45 -12.40
C THR A 90 2.79 23.00 -13.48
N ASN A 91 2.98 22.26 -14.59
CA ASN A 91 3.94 22.61 -15.64
C ASN A 91 5.35 22.95 -15.13
N ASN A 92 5.75 22.45 -13.96
CA ASN A 92 7.05 22.74 -13.34
C ASN A 92 7.81 21.43 -13.07
N THR A 93 8.73 21.08 -13.97
CA THR A 93 9.47 19.81 -13.94
C THR A 93 10.18 19.55 -12.60
N ASN A 94 10.87 20.55 -12.05
CA ASN A 94 11.58 20.40 -10.78
C ASN A 94 10.61 20.14 -9.61
N PHE A 95 9.49 20.87 -9.58
CA PHE A 95 8.45 20.66 -8.58
C PHE A 95 7.80 19.27 -8.73
N ILE A 96 7.52 18.84 -9.96
CA ILE A 96 6.95 17.52 -10.26
C ILE A 96 7.88 16.43 -9.74
N GLU A 97 9.17 16.49 -10.08
CA GLU A 97 10.14 15.48 -9.69
C GLU A 97 10.26 15.35 -8.16
N ILE A 98 10.36 16.48 -7.45
CA ILE A 98 10.47 16.49 -5.98
C ILE A 98 9.23 15.87 -5.34
N ASN A 99 8.03 16.26 -5.77
CA ASN A 99 6.79 15.79 -5.15
C ASN A 99 6.46 14.36 -5.55
N TYR A 100 6.80 13.94 -6.78
CA TYR A 100 6.63 12.56 -7.19
C TYR A 100 7.56 11.61 -6.41
N LYS A 101 8.83 11.99 -6.19
CA LYS A 101 9.74 11.23 -5.32
C LYS A 101 9.22 11.12 -3.88
N LYS A 102 8.62 12.18 -3.34
CA LYS A 102 7.97 12.14 -2.02
C LYS A 102 6.78 11.17 -2.00
N PHE A 103 5.92 11.24 -3.01
CA PHE A 103 4.79 10.30 -3.16
C PHE A 103 5.29 8.85 -3.18
N LEU A 104 6.28 8.55 -4.02
CA LEU A 104 6.88 7.20 -4.14
C LEU A 104 7.48 6.71 -2.82
N LEU A 105 8.18 7.57 -2.07
CA LEU A 105 8.75 7.23 -0.77
C LEU A 105 7.69 6.85 0.25
N THR A 106 6.63 7.65 0.34
CA THR A 106 5.51 7.36 1.24
C THR A 106 4.78 6.09 0.81
N SER A 107 4.49 5.92 -0.49
CA SER A 107 3.86 4.71 -1.02
C SER A 107 4.68 3.45 -0.78
N TYR A 108 6.00 3.49 -1.00
CA TYR A 108 6.88 2.36 -0.70
C TYR A 108 6.85 1.98 0.78
N THR A 109 6.94 2.98 1.67
CA THR A 109 6.88 2.74 3.12
C THR A 109 5.55 2.11 3.51
N LEU A 110 4.42 2.67 3.05
CA LEU A 110 3.09 2.13 3.32
C LEU A 110 2.93 0.68 2.82
N LEU A 111 3.35 0.41 1.59
CA LEU A 111 3.26 -0.93 0.99
C LEU A 111 4.14 -1.94 1.73
N ARG A 112 5.40 -1.58 2.00
CA ARG A 112 6.33 -2.45 2.73
C ARG A 112 5.80 -2.78 4.12
N ASP A 113 5.32 -1.78 4.84
CA ASP A 113 4.83 -1.96 6.21
C ASP A 113 3.53 -2.78 6.21
N PHE A 114 2.62 -2.52 5.27
CA PHE A 114 1.43 -3.34 5.08
C PHE A 114 1.77 -4.80 4.74
N ILE A 115 2.70 -5.05 3.81
CA ILE A 115 3.09 -6.41 3.45
C ILE A 115 3.69 -7.13 4.67
N ASN A 116 4.59 -6.46 5.38
CA ASN A 116 5.29 -7.03 6.53
C ASN A 116 4.38 -7.34 7.71
N GLN A 117 3.51 -6.39 8.07
CA GLN A 117 2.73 -6.44 9.30
C GLN A 117 1.35 -7.02 9.09
N ILE A 118 0.76 -6.82 7.90
CA ILE A 118 -0.62 -7.18 7.64
C ILE A 118 -0.73 -8.39 6.72
N PHE A 119 -0.18 -8.29 5.51
CA PHE A 119 -0.43 -9.29 4.48
C PHE A 119 0.20 -10.64 4.86
N ILE A 120 1.47 -10.64 5.24
CA ILE A 120 2.16 -11.86 5.67
C ILE A 120 1.51 -12.46 6.92
N ASN A 121 1.03 -11.62 7.85
CA ASN A 121 0.32 -12.08 9.04
C ASN A 121 -1.00 -12.78 8.68
N TRP A 122 -1.79 -12.20 7.77
CA TRP A 122 -3.01 -12.82 7.25
C TRP A 122 -2.72 -14.18 6.60
N ILE A 123 -1.72 -14.26 5.72
CA ILE A 123 -1.30 -15.51 5.06
C ILE A 123 -1.04 -16.61 6.09
N PHE A 124 -0.19 -16.35 7.07
CA PHE A 124 0.16 -17.39 8.02
C PHE A 124 -0.94 -17.72 9.02
N ASN A 125 -1.77 -16.74 9.41
CA ASN A 125 -2.92 -17.03 10.24
C ASN A 125 -3.93 -17.93 9.51
N ASP A 126 -4.16 -17.67 8.22
CA ASP A 126 -5.04 -18.51 7.39
C ASP A 126 -4.44 -19.91 7.16
N ALA A 127 -3.17 -20.00 6.76
CA ALA A 127 -2.48 -21.30 6.53
C ALA A 127 -2.43 -22.20 7.77
N LEU A 128 -2.23 -21.61 8.95
CA LEU A 128 -2.07 -22.35 10.21
C LEU A 128 -3.38 -22.53 10.96
N ASN A 129 -4.51 -22.03 10.42
CA ASN A 129 -5.80 -21.94 11.11
C ASN A 129 -5.69 -21.22 12.47
N ASN A 130 -4.81 -20.22 12.56
CA ASN A 130 -4.69 -19.36 13.73
C ASN A 130 -5.68 -18.20 13.62
N HIS A 131 -6.08 -17.66 14.77
CA HIS A 131 -6.76 -16.37 14.80
C HIS A 131 -5.75 -15.22 14.69
N TRP A 132 -6.19 -14.11 14.08
CA TRP A 132 -5.48 -12.86 14.18
C TRP A 132 -5.59 -12.33 15.61
N ILE A 133 -4.45 -12.15 16.28
CA ILE A 133 -4.43 -11.64 17.65
C ILE A 133 -3.91 -10.20 17.67
N GLU A 134 -4.73 -9.28 18.18
CA GLU A 134 -4.33 -7.89 18.43
C GLU A 134 -4.82 -7.45 19.81
N PHE A 135 -3.92 -6.92 20.65
CA PHE A 135 -4.21 -6.55 22.04
C PHE A 135 -4.91 -7.66 22.85
N ASN A 136 -4.41 -8.90 22.75
CA ASN A 136 -4.95 -10.10 23.41
C ASN A 136 -6.39 -10.48 23.02
N LYS A 137 -6.87 -10.00 21.86
CA LYS A 137 -8.18 -10.38 21.31
C LYS A 137 -7.99 -11.12 20.00
N ALA A 138 -8.75 -12.20 19.83
CA ALA A 138 -8.83 -12.95 18.59
C ALA A 138 -9.85 -12.29 17.65
N TYR A 139 -9.49 -12.17 16.38
CA TYR A 139 -10.33 -11.64 15.32
C TYR A 139 -10.41 -12.66 14.16
N ASP A 140 -11.48 -12.55 13.38
CA ASP A 140 -11.56 -13.22 12.08
C ASP A 140 -10.49 -12.66 11.13
N ASN A 141 -9.71 -13.56 10.51
CA ASN A 141 -8.58 -13.19 9.68
C ASN A 141 -8.99 -12.33 8.47
N ASN A 142 -10.11 -12.68 7.83
CA ASN A 142 -10.56 -12.01 6.62
C ASN A 142 -11.18 -10.65 6.93
N LEU A 143 -12.00 -10.55 7.98
CA LEU A 143 -12.54 -9.28 8.44
C LEU A 143 -11.42 -8.33 8.86
N MET A 144 -10.42 -8.83 9.58
CA MET A 144 -9.31 -8.01 10.03
C MET A 144 -8.40 -7.57 8.87
N PHE A 145 -8.11 -8.46 7.92
CA PHE A 145 -7.39 -8.10 6.71
C PHE A 145 -8.13 -7.01 5.91
N ASN A 146 -9.43 -7.18 5.69
CA ASN A 146 -10.25 -6.22 4.95
C ASN A 146 -10.24 -4.84 5.63
N TYR A 147 -10.38 -4.80 6.96
CA TYR A 147 -10.25 -3.55 7.73
C TYR A 147 -8.89 -2.88 7.53
N GLN A 148 -7.79 -3.64 7.62
CA GLN A 148 -6.45 -3.09 7.44
C GLN A 148 -6.19 -2.67 5.98
N PHE A 149 -6.80 -3.34 5.01
CA PHE A 149 -6.72 -2.93 3.61
C PHE A 149 -7.46 -1.60 3.37
N GLU A 150 -8.65 -1.42 3.95
CA GLU A 150 -9.38 -0.14 3.90
C GLU A 150 -8.57 1.00 4.56
N ARG A 151 -7.81 0.70 5.61
CA ARG A 151 -6.86 1.66 6.20
C ARG A 151 -5.72 2.01 5.24
N LEU A 152 -5.15 1.01 4.56
CA LEU A 152 -4.12 1.24 3.55
C LEU A 152 -4.64 2.16 2.44
N GLU A 153 -5.87 1.95 1.98
CA GLU A 153 -6.50 2.82 0.99
C GLU A 153 -6.62 4.27 1.48
N LEU A 154 -7.04 4.46 2.73
CA LEU A 154 -7.12 5.78 3.35
C LEU A 154 -5.73 6.44 3.45
N ASP A 155 -4.69 5.68 3.79
CA ASP A 155 -3.32 6.21 3.87
C ASP A 155 -2.77 6.61 2.50
N PHE A 156 -3.09 5.86 1.46
CA PHE A 156 -2.81 6.25 0.08
C PHE A 156 -3.57 7.51 -0.35
N GLN A 157 -4.84 7.64 0.06
CA GLN A 157 -5.61 8.84 -0.18
C GLN A 157 -5.02 10.07 0.54
N LYS A 158 -4.59 9.91 1.79
CA LYS A 158 -3.89 10.96 2.55
C LYS A 158 -2.55 11.34 1.89
N ASN A 159 -1.81 10.36 1.36
CA ASN A 159 -0.59 10.63 0.60
C ASN A 159 -0.89 11.49 -0.65
N LEU A 160 -1.90 11.12 -1.44
CA LEU A 160 -2.34 11.90 -2.59
C LEU A 160 -2.82 13.30 -2.21
N PHE A 161 -3.57 13.42 -1.10
CA PHE A 161 -4.02 14.70 -0.55
C PHE A 161 -2.86 15.64 -0.21
N ASN A 162 -1.76 15.11 0.33
CA ASN A 162 -0.56 15.89 0.60
C ASN A 162 0.06 16.47 -0.67
N ILE A 163 0.01 15.73 -1.78
CA ILE A 163 0.46 16.22 -3.10
C ILE A 163 -0.46 17.34 -3.61
N ILE A 164 -1.78 17.16 -3.53
CA ILE A 164 -2.76 18.18 -3.95
C ILE A 164 -2.56 19.47 -3.14
N LYS A 165 -2.35 19.37 -1.82
CA LYS A 165 -2.04 20.54 -0.97
C LYS A 165 -0.74 21.23 -1.39
N ALA A 166 0.29 20.49 -1.77
CA ALA A 166 1.53 21.06 -2.27
C ALA A 166 1.31 21.81 -3.60
N ILE A 167 0.50 21.26 -4.50
CA ILE A 167 0.15 21.89 -5.78
C ILE A 167 -0.64 23.18 -5.56
N ASN A 168 -1.64 23.18 -4.67
CA ASN A 168 -2.45 24.37 -4.38
C ASN A 168 -1.60 25.56 -3.92
N LYS A 169 -0.54 25.29 -3.13
CA LYS A 169 0.43 26.31 -2.70
C LYS A 169 1.22 26.92 -3.86
N LYS A 170 1.24 26.30 -5.05
CA LYS A 170 1.96 26.80 -6.23
C LYS A 170 1.08 27.46 -7.28
N ILE A 171 -0.08 26.90 -7.61
CA ILE A 171 -0.90 27.39 -8.72
C ILE A 171 -2.08 28.24 -8.23
N ASN A 172 -2.47 28.12 -6.95
CA ASN A 172 -3.58 28.85 -6.34
C ASN A 172 -4.89 28.79 -7.18
N ASP A 173 -5.21 27.61 -7.69
CA ASP A 173 -6.34 27.35 -8.59
C ASP A 173 -7.65 27.06 -7.80
N PRO A 174 -8.77 27.78 -8.05
CA PRO A 174 -10.06 27.52 -7.42
C PRO A 174 -10.56 26.08 -7.54
N VAL A 175 -10.31 25.41 -8.67
CA VAL A 175 -10.70 24.00 -8.89
C VAL A 175 -9.94 23.08 -7.93
N ILE A 176 -8.67 23.36 -7.68
CA ILE A 176 -7.85 22.60 -6.74
C ILE A 176 -8.33 22.81 -5.31
N ARG A 177 -8.84 24.00 -4.97
CA ARG A 177 -9.44 24.25 -3.65
C ARG A 177 -10.73 23.45 -3.44
N ILE A 178 -11.59 23.36 -4.45
CA ILE A 178 -12.79 22.50 -4.41
C ILE A 178 -12.38 21.04 -4.23
N LEU A 179 -11.38 20.58 -4.99
CA LEU A 179 -10.84 19.22 -4.84
C LEU A 179 -10.31 18.97 -3.43
N ILE A 180 -9.60 19.93 -2.83
CA ILE A 180 -9.12 19.83 -1.45
C ILE A 180 -10.28 19.65 -0.48
N SER A 181 -11.35 20.44 -0.59
CA SER A 181 -12.53 20.31 0.27
C SER A 181 -13.19 18.94 0.12
N ALA A 182 -13.35 18.45 -1.11
CA ALA A 182 -13.90 17.12 -1.36
C ALA A 182 -13.03 16.00 -0.76
N TYR A 183 -11.70 16.11 -0.86
CA TYR A 183 -10.78 15.15 -0.22
C TYR A 183 -10.87 15.18 1.31
N ILE A 184 -11.03 16.36 1.93
CA ILE A 184 -11.18 16.46 3.39
C ILE A 184 -12.45 15.73 3.83
N GLU A 185 -13.58 15.97 3.16
CA GLU A 185 -14.84 15.31 3.45
C GLU A 185 -14.72 13.80 3.29
N ASP A 186 -14.20 13.33 2.15
CA ASP A 186 -14.07 11.90 1.86
C ASP A 186 -13.13 11.18 2.84
N ILE A 187 -11.99 11.78 3.19
CA ILE A 187 -11.07 11.25 4.22
C ILE A 187 -11.77 11.14 5.58
N ASN A 188 -12.56 12.14 5.98
CA ASN A 188 -13.29 12.13 7.25
C ASN A 188 -14.40 11.07 7.25
N ASN A 189 -15.12 10.91 6.14
CA ASN A 189 -16.14 9.89 5.99
C ASN A 189 -15.52 8.49 6.06
N LYS A 190 -14.41 8.25 5.35
CA LYS A 190 -13.70 6.98 5.38
C LYS A 190 -13.10 6.67 6.75
N GLN A 191 -12.56 7.67 7.45
CA GLN A 191 -12.08 7.51 8.83
C GLN A 191 -13.23 7.16 9.79
N THR A 192 -14.40 7.78 9.62
CA THR A 192 -15.59 7.49 10.43
C THR A 192 -16.10 6.07 10.18
N TYR A 193 -16.18 5.66 8.92
CA TYR A 193 -16.52 4.30 8.51
C TYR A 193 -15.57 3.26 9.10
N LEU A 194 -14.25 3.49 9.00
CA LEU A 194 -13.24 2.61 9.59
C LEU A 194 -13.41 2.49 11.11
N ASN A 195 -13.70 3.58 11.81
CA ASN A 195 -13.96 3.54 13.25
C ASN A 195 -15.22 2.73 13.60
N GLN A 196 -16.22 2.71 12.73
CA GLN A 196 -17.42 1.90 12.90
C GLN A 196 -17.13 0.41 12.66
N ILE A 197 -16.45 0.07 11.55
CA ILE A 197 -16.02 -1.31 11.29
C ILE A 197 -15.20 -1.83 12.46
N HIS A 198 -14.21 -1.06 12.92
CA HIS A 198 -13.32 -1.50 13.99
C HIS A 198 -14.07 -1.87 15.27
N LYS A 199 -15.15 -1.14 15.60
CA LYS A 199 -16.01 -1.47 16.75
C LYS A 199 -16.78 -2.77 16.57
N ASN A 200 -17.10 -3.10 15.31
CA ASN A 200 -17.89 -4.26 14.90
C ASN A 200 -17.02 -5.47 14.49
N LEU A 201 -15.69 -5.37 14.59
CA LEU A 201 -14.78 -6.53 14.41
C LEU A 201 -14.86 -7.53 15.58
N LYS A 202 -15.70 -7.25 16.59
CA LYS A 202 -15.92 -8.09 17.77
C LYS A 202 -16.93 -9.20 17.51
#